data_AF-A0A2V8N759-F1
#
_entry.id   AF-A0A2V8N759-F1
#
_cell.length_a   1.000
_cell.length_b   1.000
_cell.length_c   1.000
_cell.angle_alpha   90.00
_cell.angle_beta   90.00
_cell.angle_gamma   90.00
#
_symmetry.space_group_name_H-M   'P 1'
#
loop_
_entity.id
_entity.type
_entity.pdbx_description
1 polymer ?
#
loop_
_entity_poly.entity_id
_entity_poly.type
_entity_poly.pdbx_seq_one_letter_code
_entity_poly.pdbx_strand_id
1 'polypeptide(L)'
;MARGWESKSVEDQIGAAEADRDVYAKPALSPKNRERQTRKQSLQLSRSHILSQLEAARNERYRDHLKRTLEYLNLQLKELE
;
A
#
# COMPACT_ATOMS: atom_id res chain seq x y z
N MET A 1 -14.84 0.00 -21.07
CA MET A 1 -13.76 -0.72 -20.37
C MET A 1 -12.57 0.19 -20.07
N ALA A 2 -12.84 1.41 -19.60
CA ALA A 2 -11.80 2.24 -19.00
C ALA A 2 -11.59 1.68 -17.59
N ARG A 3 -10.51 0.94 -17.39
CA ARG A 3 -10.12 0.41 -16.08
C ARG A 3 -9.70 1.60 -15.22
N GLY A 4 -10.72 2.27 -14.69
CA GLY A 4 -10.60 3.31 -13.70
C GLY A 4 -9.83 2.73 -12.53
N TRP A 5 -8.74 3.43 -12.23
CA TRP A 5 -8.11 3.55 -10.93
C TRP A 5 -9.12 3.42 -9.77
N GLU A 6 -9.41 2.19 -9.36
CA GLU A 6 -10.17 1.88 -8.15
C GLU A 6 -9.29 2.15 -6.92
N SER A 7 -8.99 3.43 -6.67
CA SER A 7 -8.61 3.89 -5.33
C SER A 7 -9.84 4.28 -4.50
N LYS A 8 -10.96 3.57 -4.67
CA LYS A 8 -12.23 3.88 -4.00
C LYS A 8 -12.72 2.83 -3.00
N SER A 9 -11.88 1.91 -2.51
CA SER A 9 -12.37 0.92 -1.53
C SER A 9 -11.29 0.39 -0.58
N VAL A 10 -10.53 1.26 0.09
CA VAL A 10 -9.71 0.83 1.25
C VAL A 10 -9.91 1.70 2.49
N GLU A 11 -10.90 2.60 2.50
CA GLU A 11 -11.33 3.29 3.73
C GLU A 11 -12.47 2.55 4.46
N ASP A 12 -13.25 1.69 3.78
CA ASP A 12 -14.48 1.12 4.35
C ASP A 12 -14.34 -0.26 5.04
N GLN A 13 -13.18 -0.93 4.95
CA GLN A 13 -13.02 -2.31 5.49
C GLN A 13 -12.42 -2.41 6.89
N ILE A 14 -12.43 -1.34 7.68
CA ILE A 14 -11.92 -1.38 9.08
C ILE A 14 -12.97 -0.91 10.10
N GLY A 15 -14.20 -0.59 9.68
CA GLY A 15 -15.30 -0.34 10.64
C GLY A 15 -15.79 -1.61 11.34
N ALA A 16 -15.67 -2.78 10.71
CA ALA A 16 -16.25 -4.03 11.21
C ALA A 16 -15.35 -4.80 12.20
N ALA A 17 -14.07 -4.45 12.33
CA ALA A 17 -13.12 -5.16 13.21
C ALA A 17 -12.96 -4.51 14.60
N GLU A 18 -13.55 -3.33 14.82
CA GLU A 18 -13.51 -2.62 16.10
C GLU A 18 -14.63 -3.06 17.08
N ALA A 19 -15.72 -3.68 16.59
CA ALA A 19 -16.87 -4.04 17.42
C ALA A 19 -16.63 -5.23 18.38
N ASP A 20 -15.58 -6.02 18.19
CA ASP A 20 -15.32 -7.24 18.99
C ASP A 20 -14.18 -7.09 20.01
N ARG A 21 -13.56 -5.90 20.14
CA ARG A 21 -12.33 -5.73 20.93
C ARG A 21 -12.47 -4.97 22.25
N ASP A 22 -13.70 -4.76 22.73
CA ASP A 22 -13.97 -4.07 23.99
C ASP A 22 -13.60 -4.86 25.27
N VAL A 23 -13.10 -6.09 25.18
CA VAL A 23 -12.92 -6.93 26.39
C VAL A 23 -11.48 -7.03 26.88
N TYR A 24 -10.45 -6.76 26.07
CA TYR A 24 -9.06 -6.91 26.52
C TYR A 24 -8.16 -5.79 26.02
N ALA A 25 -7.93 -4.83 26.93
CA ALA A 25 -6.95 -3.76 26.85
C ALA A 25 -5.63 -4.20 26.20
N LYS A 26 -5.48 -3.93 24.91
CA LYS A 26 -4.18 -3.75 24.26
C LYS A 26 -3.97 -2.24 24.14
N PRO A 27 -2.75 -1.72 24.35
CA PRO A 27 -2.51 -0.29 24.19
C PRO A 27 -2.94 0.07 22.78
N ALA A 28 -3.97 0.89 22.68
CA ALA A 28 -4.48 1.40 21.42
C ALA A 28 -3.26 1.89 20.64
N LEU A 29 -2.99 1.27 19.49
CA LEU A 29 -1.94 1.75 18.58
C LEU A 29 -2.22 3.24 18.39
N SER A 30 -1.33 4.08 18.94
CA SER A 30 -1.43 5.54 18.83
C SER A 30 -1.81 5.89 17.38
N PRO A 31 -2.69 6.86 17.12
CA PRO A 31 -3.13 7.22 15.76
C PRO A 31 -1.96 7.34 14.76
N LYS A 32 -0.80 7.82 15.23
CA LYS A 32 0.46 7.90 14.49
C LYS A 32 1.00 6.53 14.02
N ASN A 33 0.88 5.48 14.84
CA ASN A 33 1.25 4.12 14.47
C ASN A 33 0.27 3.52 13.47
N ARG A 34 -1.03 3.85 13.56
CA ARG A 34 -2.04 3.40 12.59
C ARG A 34 -1.78 4.00 11.22
N GLU A 35 -1.55 5.31 11.14
CA GLU A 35 -1.25 6.00 9.89
C GLU A 35 0.03 5.46 9.24
N ARG A 36 1.10 5.25 10.03
CA ARG A 36 2.34 4.64 9.55
C ARG A 36 2.10 3.24 8.98
N GLN A 37 1.29 2.42 9.66
CA GLN A 37 0.96 1.07 9.18
C GLN A 37 0.15 1.11 7.89
N THR A 38 -0.88 1.97 7.80
CA THR A 38 -1.68 2.16 6.59
C THR A 38 -0.80 2.62 5.42
N ARG A 39 0.09 3.58 5.65
CA ARG A 39 1.02 4.08 4.63
C ARG A 39 1.97 2.99 4.16
N LYS A 40 2.52 2.18 5.07
CA LYS A 40 3.36 1.03 4.72
C LYS A 40 2.61 0.02 3.86
N GLN A 41 1.38 -0.32 4.22
CA GLN A 41 0.54 -1.25 3.46
C GLN A 41 0.23 -0.72 2.04
N SER A 42 -0.10 0.57 1.93
CA SER A 42 -0.34 1.23 0.64
C SER A 42 0.89 1.13 -0.27
N LEU A 43 2.08 1.47 0.26
CA LEU A 43 3.33 1.39 -0.50
C LEU A 43 3.69 -0.04 -0.90
N GLN A 44 3.43 -1.03 -0.04
CA GLN A 44 3.62 -2.45 -0.36
C GLN A 44 2.71 -2.90 -1.50
N LEU A 45 1.45 -2.47 -1.49
CA LEU A 45 0.51 -2.77 -2.58
C LEU A 45 0.97 -2.16 -3.90
N SER A 46 1.37 -0.87 -3.89
CA SER A 46 1.93 -0.20 -5.07
C SER A 46 3.17 -0.91 -5.60
N ARG A 47 4.08 -1.34 -4.71
CA ARG A 47 5.29 -2.10 -5.08
C ARG A 47 4.93 -3.39 -5.82
N SER A 48 4.01 -4.18 -5.28
CA SER A 48 3.55 -5.42 -5.91
C SER A 48 2.91 -5.17 -7.28
N HIS A 49 2.15 -4.08 -7.42
CA HIS A 49 1.57 -3.69 -8.69
C HIS A 49 2.63 -3.35 -9.74
N ILE A 50 3.65 -2.56 -9.38
CA ILE A 50 4.75 -2.20 -10.30
C ILE A 50 5.55 -3.44 -10.72
N LEU A 51 5.78 -4.39 -9.80
CA LEU A 51 6.42 -5.67 -10.15
C LEU A 51 5.61 -6.46 -11.17
N SER A 52 4.29 -6.57 -10.98
CA SER A 52 3.41 -7.21 -11.96
C SER A 52 3.43 -6.49 -13.32
N GLN A 53 3.46 -5.15 -13.32
CA GLN A 53 3.58 -4.38 -14.56
C GLN A 53 4.93 -4.61 -15.24
N LEU A 54 6.03 -4.75 -14.49
CA LEU A 54 7.36 -5.06 -15.04
C LEU A 54 7.42 -6.44 -15.71
N GLU A 55 6.72 -7.43 -15.15
CA GLU A 55 6.60 -8.76 -15.75
C GLU A 55 5.82 -8.71 -17.08
N ALA A 56 4.75 -7.93 -17.14
CA ALA A 56 3.92 -7.79 -18.34
C ALA A 56 4.50 -6.81 -19.39
N ALA A 57 5.37 -5.89 -18.98
CA ALA A 57 5.88 -4.82 -19.84
C ALA A 57 6.87 -5.35 -20.89
N ARG A 58 6.55 -5.13 -22.16
CA ARG A 58 7.38 -5.50 -23.32
C ARG A 58 8.21 -4.33 -23.88
N ASN A 59 7.89 -3.09 -23.50
CA ASN A 59 8.58 -1.89 -23.98
C ASN A 59 9.69 -1.48 -22.98
N GLU A 60 10.94 -1.42 -23.44
CA GLU A 60 12.10 -1.14 -22.57
C GLU A 60 12.03 0.23 -21.90
N ARG A 61 11.60 1.28 -22.62
CA ARG A 61 11.45 2.62 -22.05
C ARG A 61 10.42 2.64 -20.92
N TYR A 62 9.35 1.88 -21.06
CA TYR A 62 8.34 1.74 -20.02
C TYR A 62 8.86 0.92 -18.84
N ARG A 63 9.61 -0.17 -19.11
CA ARG A 63 10.28 -0.96 -18.06
C ARG A 63 11.23 -0.10 -17.24
N ASP A 64 12.02 0.77 -17.86
CA ASP A 64 12.94 1.67 -17.15
C ASP A 64 12.21 2.69 -16.27
N HIS A 65 11.07 3.21 -16.74
CA HIS A 65 10.22 4.03 -15.90
C HIS A 65 9.70 3.26 -14.68
N LEU A 66 9.20 2.04 -14.88
CA LEU A 66 8.71 1.19 -13.79
C LEU A 66 9.81 0.82 -12.78
N LYS A 67 11.04 0.56 -13.24
CA LYS A 67 12.20 0.31 -12.36
C LYS A 67 12.49 1.51 -11.46
N ARG A 68 12.51 2.73 -12.02
CA ARG A 68 12.71 3.97 -11.22
C ARG A 68 11.59 4.18 -10.21
N THR A 69 10.35 3.94 -10.61
CA THR A 69 9.20 4.01 -9.70
C THR A 69 9.31 2.97 -8.59
N LEU A 70 9.76 1.75 -8.90
CA LEU A 70 9.99 0.70 -7.92
C LEU A 70 11.07 1.08 -6.90
N GLU A 71 12.18 1.67 -7.35
CA GLU A 71 13.24 2.17 -6.46
C GLU A 71 12.71 3.24 -5.51
N TYR A 72 11.94 4.20 -6.02
CA TYR A 72 11.31 5.24 -5.20
C TYR A 72 10.37 4.68 -4.14
N LEU A 73 9.55 3.67 -4.50
CA LEU A 73 8.67 2.99 -3.54
C LEU A 73 9.46 2.23 -2.46
N ASN A 74 10.56 1.58 -2.84
CA ASN A 74 11.43 0.88 -1.89
C ASN A 74 12.11 1.86 -0.92
N LEU A 75 12.53 3.05 -1.38
CA LEU A 75 13.08 4.08 -0.50
C LEU A 75 12.06 4.55 0.54
N GLN A 76 10.83 4.86 0.11
CA GLN A 76 9.76 5.25 1.03
C GLN A 76 9.40 4.15 2.03
N LEU A 77 9.44 2.88 1.61
CA LEU A 77 9.23 1.75 2.52
C LEU A 77 10.33 1.68 3.59
N LYS A 78 11.59 1.88 3.19
CA LYS A 78 12.75 1.89 4.09
C LYS A 78 12.69 3.04 5.10
N GLU A 79 12.16 4.20 4.73
CA GLU A 79 11.94 5.33 5.65
C GLU A 79 10.85 5.07 6.70
N LEU A 80 9.96 4.12 6.43
CA LEU A 80 8.85 3.75 7.33
C LEU A 80 9.15 2.52 8.19
N GLU A 81 10.24 1.80 7.93
CA GLU A 81 10.75 0.72 8.79
C GLU A 81 11.35 1.27 10.08
#